data_AF-A0A091BRK1-F1
#
_entry.id   AF-A0A091BRK1-F1
#
_cell.length_a   1.000
_cell.length_b   1.000
_cell.length_c   1.000
_cell.angle_alpha   90.00
_cell.angle_beta   90.00
_cell.angle_gamma   90.00
#
_symmetry.space_group_name_H-M   'P 1'
#
loop_
_entity.id
_entity.type
_entity.pdbx_description
1 polymer ?
#
loop_
_entity_poly.entity_id
_entity_poly.type
_entity_poly.pdbx_seq_one_letter_code
_entity_poly.pdbx_strand_id
1 'polypeptide(L)'
;MITVENISKTIKGKTILQDISFEVADGDCVALIGPNGAGKTTLMSCLLGDLKISKGKIVINGLAPNSQRLKDSVAVLPQENRLPEKLRVCELIAFF
;
A
#
# COMPACT_ATOMS: atom_id res chain seq x y z
N MET A 1 -5.51 -2.64 12.36
CA MET A 1 -4.47 -1.67 12.77
C MET A 1 -3.28 -1.77 11.83
N ILE A 2 -2.75 -0.62 11.38
CA ILE A 2 -1.51 -0.52 10.59
C ILE A 2 -0.48 0.24 11.42
N THR A 3 0.73 -0.29 11.51
CA THR A 3 1.86 0.34 12.20
C THR A 3 3.05 0.40 11.26
N VAL A 4 3.62 1.59 11.12
CA VAL A 4 4.79 1.87 10.30
C VAL A 4 5.84 2.52 11.20
N GLU A 5 7.04 1.93 11.25
CA GLU A 5 8.11 2.36 12.14
C GLU A 5 9.40 2.60 11.35
N ASN A 6 9.80 3.86 11.28
CA ASN A 6 11.08 4.35 10.79
C ASN A 6 11.43 3.79 9.41
N ILE A 7 10.43 3.73 8.53
CA ILE A 7 10.64 3.11 7.22
C ILE A 7 11.40 4.05 6.30
N SER A 8 12.35 3.47 5.59
CA SER A 8 13.08 4.14 4.53
C SER A 8 13.10 3.27 3.29
N LYS A 9 13.09 3.90 2.11
CA LYS A 9 13.19 3.21 0.82
C LYS A 9 14.12 3.98 -0.11
N THR A 10 15.14 3.28 -0.59
CA THR A 10 16.04 3.77 -1.64
C THR A 10 15.83 2.96 -2.90
N ILE A 11 15.74 3.64 -4.04
CA ILE A 11 15.62 3.03 -5.37
C ILE A 11 16.72 3.62 -6.25
N LYS A 12 17.60 2.78 -6.79
CA LYS A 12 18.71 3.19 -7.66
C LYS A 12 19.54 4.34 -7.06
N GLY A 13 19.87 4.26 -5.78
CA GLY A 13 20.65 5.27 -5.06
C GLY A 13 19.89 6.53 -4.63
N LYS A 14 18.63 6.72 -5.06
CA LYS A 14 17.79 7.84 -4.62
C LYS A 14 16.89 7.42 -3.45
N THR A 15 16.94 8.16 -2.36
CA THR A 15 16.01 8.00 -1.24
C THR A 15 14.64 8.55 -1.64
N ILE A 16 13.62 7.69 -1.58
CA ILE A 16 12.22 8.02 -1.93
C ILE A 16 11.37 8.17 -0.67
N LEU A 17 11.59 7.31 0.33
CA LEU A 17 10.98 7.39 1.66
C LEU A 17 12.10 7.50 2.68
N GLN A 18 11.95 8.39 3.66
CA GLN A 18 12.95 8.64 4.69
C GLN A 18 12.26 8.73 6.05
N ASP A 19 12.63 7.81 6.94
CA ASP A 19 12.25 7.76 8.36
C ASP A 19 10.76 8.04 8.63
N ILE A 20 9.89 7.41 7.86
CA ILE A 20 8.44 7.57 8.00
C ILE A 20 7.95 6.68 9.14
N SER A 21 7.19 7.25 10.08
CA SER A 21 6.50 6.52 11.14
C SER A 21 5.07 7.05 11.30
N PHE A 22 4.10 6.13 11.38
CA PHE A 22 2.71 6.45 11.67
C PHE A 22 1.93 5.19 12.09
N GLU A 23 0.76 5.42 12.67
CA GLU A 23 -0.21 4.38 13.00
C GLU A 23 -1.58 4.73 12.42
N VAL A 24 -2.33 3.71 12.01
CA VAL A 24 -3.72 3.81 11.58
C VAL A 24 -4.53 2.79 12.37
N ALA A 25 -5.47 3.28 13.17
CA ALA A 25 -6.34 2.45 13.99
C ALA A 25 -7.47 1.81 13.17
N ASP A 26 -8.15 0.84 13.76
CA ASP A 26 -9.33 0.24 13.14
C ASP A 26 -10.47 1.25 13.08
N GLY A 27 -11.07 1.38 11.89
CA GLY A 27 -12.14 2.36 11.63
C GLY A 27 -11.65 3.73 11.15
N ASP A 28 -10.34 3.98 11.14
CA ASP A 28 -9.80 5.23 10.64
C ASP A 28 -10.00 5.38 9.13
N CYS A 29 -10.40 6.59 8.71
CA CYS A 29 -10.40 7.01 7.32
C CYS A 29 -9.31 8.08 7.15
N VAL A 30 -8.20 7.71 6.53
CA VAL A 30 -7.00 8.55 6.40
C VAL A 30 -6.74 8.94 4.95
N ALA A 31 -6.18 10.14 4.75
CA ALA A 31 -5.75 10.62 3.44
C ALA A 31 -4.23 10.84 3.42
N LEU A 32 -3.56 10.21 2.45
CA LEU A 32 -2.14 10.47 2.16
C LEU A 32 -2.03 11.54 1.07
N ILE A 33 -1.66 12.76 1.46
CA ILE A 33 -1.56 13.91 0.56
C ILE A 33 -0.11 14.31 0.31
N GLY A 34 0.14 14.93 -0.84
CA GLY A 34 1.47 15.45 -1.22
C GLY A 34 1.61 15.63 -2.72
N PRO A 35 2.63 16.36 -3.20
CA PRO A 35 2.84 16.62 -4.62
C PRO A 35 3.19 15.34 -5.39
N ASN A 36 3.16 15.41 -6.72
CA ASN A 36 3.63 14.34 -7.58
C ASN A 36 5.12 14.07 -7.32
N GLY A 37 5.50 12.80 -7.25
CA GLY A 37 6.87 12.39 -6.92
C GLY A 37 7.22 12.38 -5.43
N ALA A 38 6.31 12.76 -4.52
CA ALA A 38 6.54 12.74 -3.08
C ALA A 38 6.65 11.33 -2.45
N GLY A 39 6.57 10.26 -3.25
CA GLY A 39 6.69 8.88 -2.76
C GLY A 39 5.38 8.21 -2.32
N LYS A 40 4.21 8.83 -2.55
CA LYS A 40 2.89 8.27 -2.16
C LYS A 40 2.65 6.85 -2.71
N THR A 41 2.78 6.69 -4.02
CA THR A 41 2.64 5.37 -4.67
C THR A 41 3.69 4.38 -4.16
N THR A 42 4.92 4.85 -3.89
CA THR A 42 5.98 4.03 -3.30
C THR A 42 5.62 3.54 -1.90
N LEU A 43 5.06 4.41 -1.05
CA LEU A 43 4.57 4.04 0.27
C LEU A 43 3.44 3.02 0.18
N MET A 44 2.46 3.24 -0.70
CA MET A 44 1.36 2.29 -0.94
C MET A 44 1.89 0.92 -1.39
N SER A 45 2.82 0.86 -2.35
CA SER A 45 3.44 -0.41 -2.77
C SER A 45 4.21 -1.10 -1.64
N CYS A 46 4.80 -0.35 -0.70
CA CYS A 46 5.43 -0.94 0.48
C CYS A 46 4.40 -1.52 1.47
N LEU A 47 3.28 -0.83 1.69
CA LEU A 47 2.19 -1.31 2.53
C LEU A 47 1.50 -2.55 1.94
N LEU A 48 1.36 -2.62 0.62
CA LEU A 48 0.77 -3.76 -0.09
C LEU A 48 1.73 -4.96 -0.22
N GLY A 49 3.00 -4.78 0.15
CA GLY A 49 4.03 -5.82 0.03
C GLY A 49 4.64 -5.98 -1.37
N ASP A 50 4.19 -5.21 -2.37
CA ASP A 50 4.73 -5.22 -3.73
C ASP A 50 6.16 -4.69 -3.80
N LEU A 51 6.54 -3.81 -2.86
CA LEU A 51 7.87 -3.22 -2.79
C LEU A 51 8.49 -3.37 -1.40
N LYS A 52 9.59 -4.10 -1.31
CA LYS A 52 10.32 -4.28 -0.04
C LYS A 52 10.93 -2.96 0.45
N ILE A 53 10.75 -2.61 1.72
CA ILE A 53 11.43 -1.48 2.37
C ILE A 53 12.95 -1.70 2.47
N SER A 54 13.72 -0.62 2.58
CA SER A 54 15.17 -0.68 2.79
C SER A 54 15.54 -0.73 4.28
N LYS A 55 14.76 -0.07 5.14
CA LYS A 55 14.90 -0.06 6.60
C LYS A 55 13.54 0.08 7.27
N GLY A 56 13.48 -0.18 8.57
CA GLY A 56 12.28 -0.04 9.39
C GLY A 56 11.40 -1.28 9.38
N LYS A 57 10.15 -1.11 9.82
CA LYS A 57 9.17 -2.18 9.94
C LYS A 57 7.76 -1.70 9.56
N ILE A 58 6.99 -2.59 8.93
CA ILE A 58 5.57 -2.40 8.67
C ILE A 58 4.84 -3.61 9.23
N VAL A 59 3.75 -3.37 9.95
CA VAL A 59 2.84 -4.41 10.47
C VAL A 59 1.41 -4.01 10.15
N ILE A 60 0.65 -4.93 9.56
CA ILE A 60 -0.77 -4.76 9.24
C ILE A 60 -1.51 -5.92 9.90
N ASN A 61 -2.42 -5.63 10.83
CA ASN A 61 -3.18 -6.64 11.58
C ASN A 61 -2.28 -7.75 12.17
N GLY A 62 -1.12 -7.35 12.73
CA GLY A 62 -0.14 -8.27 13.31
C GLY A 62 0.71 -9.06 12.30
N LEU A 63 0.56 -8.80 11.00
CA LEU A 63 1.22 -9.53 9.92
C LEU A 63 2.17 -8.61 9.12
N ALA A 64 3.20 -9.19 8.51
CA ALA A 64 4.07 -8.47 7.57
C ALA A 64 3.34 -8.22 6.23
N PRO A 65 3.59 -7.11 5.52
CA PRO A 65 2.89 -6.73 4.27
C PRO A 65 2.81 -7.82 3.20
N ASN A 66 3.84 -8.65 3.07
CA ASN A 66 3.91 -9.72 2.08
C ASN A 66 3.28 -11.05 2.54
N SER A 67 2.64 -11.09 3.71
CA SER A 67 1.96 -12.28 4.23
C SER A 67 0.82 -12.69 3.31
N GLN A 68 0.78 -13.95 2.89
CA GLN A 68 -0.29 -14.46 2.03
C GLN A 68 -1.67 -14.30 2.69
N ARG A 69 -1.75 -14.41 4.03
CA ARG A 69 -3.00 -14.23 4.80
C ARG A 69 -3.55 -12.82 4.76
N LEU A 70 -2.70 -11.81 4.50
CA LEU A 70 -3.20 -10.43 4.40
C LEU A 70 -3.99 -10.20 3.12
N LYS A 71 -3.69 -10.93 2.04
CA LYS A 71 -4.35 -10.77 0.74
C LYS A 71 -5.85 -11.01 0.80
N ASP A 72 -6.31 -11.83 1.76
CA ASP A 72 -7.73 -12.12 1.98
C ASP A 72 -8.46 -10.99 2.73
N SER A 73 -7.71 -10.00 3.26
CA SER A 73 -8.23 -8.95 4.15
C SER A 73 -7.89 -7.52 3.70
N VAL A 74 -7.15 -7.38 2.60
CA VAL A 74 -6.70 -6.09 2.07
C VAL A 74 -7.14 -6.00 0.62
N ALA A 75 -7.92 -4.96 0.31
CA ALA A 75 -8.29 -4.60 -1.05
C ALA A 75 -7.55 -3.33 -1.49
N VAL A 76 -7.24 -3.23 -2.78
CA VAL A 76 -6.62 -2.05 -3.38
C VAL A 76 -7.31 -1.70 -4.68
N LEU A 77 -7.55 -0.41 -4.90
CA LEU A 77 -7.91 0.13 -6.20
C LEU A 77 -6.67 0.78 -6.83
N PRO A 78 -6.09 0.21 -7.90
CA PRO A 78 -4.89 0.75 -8.53
C PRO A 78 -5.18 2.07 -9.26
N GLN A 79 -4.14 2.90 -9.40
CA GLN A 79 -4.23 4.18 -10.11
C GLN A 79 -4.59 3.99 -11.59
N GLU A 80 -3.99 2.99 -12.25
CA GLU A 80 -4.41 2.55 -13.57
C GLU A 80 -5.27 1.30 -13.42
N ASN A 81 -6.58 1.46 -13.62
CA ASN A 81 -7.53 0.36 -13.57
C ASN A 81 -7.94 -0.04 -15.00
N ARG A 82 -7.23 -1.02 -15.58
CA ARG A 82 -7.57 -1.53 -16.92
C ARG A 82 -8.71 -2.54 -16.81
N LEU A 83 -9.89 -2.12 -17.24
CA LEU A 83 -11.09 -2.95 -17.20
C LEU A 83 -11.26 -3.75 -18.49
N PRO A 84 -11.75 -4.99 -18.43
CA PRO A 84 -12.09 -5.75 -19.62
C PRO A 84 -13.22 -5.07 -20.39
N GLU A 85 -13.02 -4.85 -21.70
CA GLU A 85 -13.98 -4.11 -22.54
C GLU A 85 -15.33 -4.83 -22.73
N LYS A 86 -15.39 -6.14 -22.47
CA LYS A 86 -16.55 -6.99 -22.77
C LYS A 86 -17.37 -7.37 -21.54
N LEU A 87 -17.11 -6.78 -20.38
CA LEU A 87 -17.84 -7.05 -19.14
C LEU A 87 -18.80 -5.91 -18.80
N ARG A 88 -20.00 -6.26 -18.35
CA ARG A 88 -20.91 -5.32 -17.70
C ARG A 88 -20.39 -4.97 -16.32
N VAL A 89 -20.76 -3.80 -15.81
CA VAL A 89 -20.38 -3.33 -14.47
C VAL A 89 -20.75 -4.35 -13.38
N CYS A 90 -21.95 -4.93 -13.45
CA CYS A 90 -22.38 -5.95 -12.49
C CYS A 90 -21.55 -7.24 -12.57
N GLU A 91 -21.12 -7.64 -13.77
CA GLU A 91 -20.27 -8.83 -13.98
C GLU A 91 -18.86 -8.58 -13.43
N LEU A 92 -18.33 -7.37 -13.62
CA LEU A 92 -17.04 -6.96 -13.07
C LEU A 92 -17.06 -6.95 -11.54
N ILE A 93 -18.11 -6.37 -10.93
CA ILE A 93 -18.25 -6.35 -9.46
C ILE A 93 -18.41 -7.77 -8.91
N ALA A 94 -19.12 -8.66 -9.62
CA ALA A 94 -19.29 -10.03 -9.18
C ALA A 94 -18.03 -10.90 -9.31
N PHE A 95 -17.03 -10.46 -10.08
CA PHE A 95 -15.77 -11.17 -10.27
C PHE A 95 -14.80 -10.96 -9.09
N PHE A 96 -14.87 -9.81 -8.42
CA PHE A 96 -14.04 -9.43 -7.28
C PHE A 96 -14.78 -9.66 -5.95
#